data_AF-A0A7W1PLI1-F1
#
_entry.id   AF-A0A7W1PLI1-F1
#
_cell.length_a   1.000
_cell.length_b   1.000
_cell.length_c   1.000
_cell.angle_alpha   90.00
_cell.angle_beta   90.00
_cell.angle_gamma   90.00
#
_symmetry.space_group_name_H-M   'P 1'
#
loop_
_entity.id
_entity.type
_entity.pdbx_description
1 polymer ?
#
loop_
_entity_poly.entity_id
_entity_poly.type
_entity_poly.pdbx_seq_one_letter_code
_entity_poly.pdbx_strand_id
1 'polypeptide(L)'
;MARDKNEAINSYITDMLSLEDHIEKAVRGQIEDLKDYPEVAAELRQIHRQVEHHISDLRGLSDRRQAGGITETVKRAGSAVLGAAAGVIDLVRTEGLPKNLRDDYTAFSLASIGYVMLHTTALTLDDREVAELAQQGFTDYAGTVSRLQALIPAAVVGFLKQEGLPVREDVVPQVRRTIEQVWQSQSSGMFQGDEAPAGGRGIQA
;
A
#
# COMPACT_ATOMS: atom_id res chain seq x y z
N MET A 1 -14.23 28.76 1.12
CA MET A 1 -14.02 28.60 -0.34
C MET A 1 -14.07 27.11 -0.63
N ALA A 2 -14.68 26.70 -1.74
CA ALA A 2 -14.61 25.32 -2.20
C ALA A 2 -13.17 25.01 -2.65
N ARG A 3 -12.70 23.80 -2.35
CA ARG A 3 -11.37 23.31 -2.72
C ARG A 3 -11.26 23.20 -4.25
N ASP A 4 -10.16 23.65 -4.86
CA ASP A 4 -9.91 23.46 -6.29
C ASP A 4 -9.58 21.99 -6.61
N LYS A 5 -9.91 21.51 -7.82
CA LYS A 5 -9.64 20.12 -8.23
C LYS A 5 -8.16 19.76 -8.12
N ASN A 6 -7.26 20.69 -8.48
CA ASN A 6 -5.83 20.45 -8.41
C ASN A 6 -5.35 20.42 -6.96
N GLU A 7 -6.00 21.17 -6.07
CA GLU A 7 -5.73 21.13 -4.63
C GLU A 7 -6.09 19.78 -4.02
N ALA A 8 -7.21 19.19 -4.45
CA ALA A 8 -7.64 17.87 -4.03
C ALA A 8 -6.62 16.81 -4.46
N ILE A 9 -6.29 16.77 -5.75
CA ILE A 9 -5.36 15.79 -6.31
C ILE A 9 -3.95 15.94 -5.73
N ASN A 10 -3.42 17.16 -5.66
CA ASN A 10 -2.04 17.37 -5.20
C ASN A 10 -1.85 17.01 -3.72
N SER A 11 -2.90 17.10 -2.91
CA SER A 11 -2.85 16.60 -1.53
C SER A 11 -2.71 15.09 -1.49
N TYR A 12 -3.53 14.34 -2.23
CA TYR A 12 -3.37 12.88 -2.28
C TYR A 12 -2.00 12.45 -2.83
N ILE A 13 -1.46 13.17 -3.82
CA ILE A 13 -0.08 12.92 -4.32
C ILE A 13 0.94 13.17 -3.20
N THR A 14 0.79 14.26 -2.43
CA THR A 14 1.70 14.61 -1.33
C THR A 14 1.60 13.60 -0.18
N ASP A 15 0.39 13.15 0.14
CA ASP A 15 0.12 12.14 1.15
C ASP A 15 0.75 10.80 0.76
N MET A 16 0.56 10.38 -0.49
CA MET A 16 1.20 9.17 -1.03
C MET A 16 2.72 9.29 -1.01
N LEU A 17 3.29 10.39 -1.48
CA LEU A 17 4.74 10.58 -1.48
C LEU A 17 5.31 10.51 -0.06
N SER A 18 4.63 11.11 0.92
CA SER A 18 5.04 11.07 2.32
C SER A 18 4.96 9.66 2.91
N LEU A 19 3.94 8.89 2.54
CA LEU A 19 3.79 7.49 2.95
C LEU A 19 4.91 6.62 2.35
N GLU A 20 5.16 6.76 1.04
CA GLU A 20 6.21 6.02 0.34
C GLU A 20 7.60 6.31 0.93
N ASP A 21 7.92 7.58 1.21
CA ASP A 21 9.18 7.96 1.85
C ASP A 21 9.36 7.34 3.26
N HIS A 22 8.28 7.09 3.99
CA HIS A 22 8.35 6.37 5.27
C HIS A 22 8.53 4.87 5.09
N ILE A 23 7.81 4.27 4.15
CA ILE A 23 7.93 2.85 3.80
C ILE A 23 9.36 2.55 3.33
N GLU A 24 9.94 3.38 2.47
CA GLU A 24 11.32 3.23 1.98
C GLU A 24 12.32 3.13 3.13
N LYS A 25 12.24 4.07 4.09
CA LYS A 25 13.15 4.10 5.24
C LYS A 25 13.00 2.87 6.11
N ALA A 26 11.76 2.43 6.38
CA ALA A 26 11.47 1.26 7.19
C ALA A 26 12.01 -0.01 6.53
N VAL A 27 11.67 -0.24 5.26
CA VAL A 27 12.10 -1.43 4.50
C VAL A 27 13.63 -1.45 4.35
N ARG A 28 14.27 -0.31 4.06
CA ARG A 28 15.73 -0.21 3.97
C ARG A 28 16.40 -0.60 5.29
N GLY A 29 15.92 -0.06 6.41
CA GLY A 29 16.43 -0.41 7.74
C GLY A 29 16.26 -1.90 8.05
N GLN A 30 15.10 -2.46 7.75
CA GLN A 30 14.83 -3.88 7.95
C GLN A 30 15.77 -4.78 7.13
N ILE A 31 16.07 -4.45 5.88
CA ILE A 31 16.98 -5.25 5.04
C ILE A 31 18.38 -5.38 5.66
N GLU A 32 18.87 -4.36 6.37
CA GLU A 32 20.18 -4.37 7.03
C GLU A 32 20.25 -5.38 8.20
N ASP A 33 19.11 -5.65 8.82
CA ASP A 33 18.96 -6.53 9.99
C ASP A 33 18.65 -8.00 9.62
N LEU A 34 18.35 -8.31 8.36
CA LEU A 34 17.92 -9.65 7.90
C LEU A 34 19.06 -10.61 7.53
N LYS A 35 20.20 -10.53 8.21
CA LYS A 35 21.38 -11.37 7.88
C LYS A 35 21.10 -12.87 7.99
N ASP A 36 20.24 -13.27 8.92
CA ASP A 36 19.86 -14.66 9.15
C ASP A 36 18.73 -15.16 8.24
N TYR A 37 18.18 -14.28 7.39
CA TYR A 37 17.02 -14.57 6.53
C TYR A 37 17.26 -14.10 5.09
N PRO A 38 18.24 -14.68 4.36
CA PRO A 38 18.66 -14.20 3.05
C PRO A 38 17.54 -14.25 2.00
N GLU A 39 16.63 -15.22 2.07
CA GLU A 39 15.48 -15.31 1.17
C GLU A 39 14.49 -14.15 1.40
N VAL A 40 14.19 -13.82 2.67
CA VAL A 40 13.31 -12.69 2.99
C VAL A 40 13.97 -11.36 2.63
N ALA A 41 15.28 -11.23 2.87
CA ALA A 41 16.03 -10.05 2.45
C ALA A 41 16.02 -9.86 0.93
N ALA A 42 16.04 -10.95 0.14
CA ALA A 42 15.93 -10.87 -1.31
C ALA A 42 14.55 -10.34 -1.74
N GLU A 43 13.47 -10.84 -1.15
CA GLU A 43 12.10 -10.36 -1.39
C GLU A 43 11.93 -8.89 -1.01
N LEU A 44 12.37 -8.48 0.18
CA LEU A 44 12.27 -7.08 0.61
C LEU A 44 13.10 -6.14 -0.26
N ARG A 45 14.24 -6.58 -0.81
CA ARG A 45 14.99 -5.78 -1.80
C ARG A 45 14.23 -5.59 -3.11
N GLN A 46 13.43 -6.57 -3.54
CA GLN A 46 12.56 -6.38 -4.71
C GLN A 46 11.48 -5.34 -4.41
N ILE A 47 10.84 -5.46 -3.25
CA ILE A 47 9.81 -4.51 -2.79
C ILE A 47 10.40 -3.11 -2.64
N HIS A 48 11.58 -2.95 -2.03
CA HIS A 48 12.27 -1.67 -1.85
C HIS A 48 12.49 -0.94 -3.19
N ARG A 49 12.93 -1.65 -4.24
CA ARG A 49 13.07 -1.05 -5.58
C ARG A 49 11.74 -0.59 -6.17
N GLN A 50 10.63 -1.28 -5.87
CA GLN A 50 9.30 -0.84 -6.31
C GLN A 50 8.91 0.46 -5.58
N VAL A 51 9.16 0.55 -4.27
CA VAL A 51 8.95 1.78 -3.48
C VAL A 51 9.76 2.94 -4.05
N GLU A 52 11.05 2.73 -4.34
CA GLU A 52 11.91 3.76 -4.94
C GLU A 52 11.39 4.24 -6.30
N HIS A 53 10.87 3.32 -7.13
CA HIS A 53 10.25 3.67 -8.40
C HIS A 53 8.99 4.53 -8.21
N HIS A 54 8.11 4.16 -7.28
CA HIS A 54 6.90 4.94 -6.97
C HIS A 54 7.21 6.33 -6.42
N ILE A 55 8.22 6.46 -5.54
CA ILE A 55 8.71 7.75 -5.06
C ILE A 55 9.18 8.62 -6.22
N SER A 56 9.99 8.05 -7.12
CA SER A 56 10.49 8.75 -8.31
C SER A 56 9.34 9.26 -9.18
N ASP A 57 8.35 8.42 -9.45
CA ASP A 57 7.21 8.76 -10.31
C ASP A 57 6.32 9.85 -9.67
N LEU A 58 6.01 9.73 -8.39
CA LEU A 58 5.23 10.73 -7.64
C LEU A 58 5.94 12.08 -7.56
N ARG A 59 7.27 12.09 -7.32
CA ARG A 59 8.07 13.32 -7.34
C ARG A 59 8.08 13.94 -8.73
N GLY A 60 8.36 13.16 -9.76
CA GLY A 60 8.37 13.64 -11.14
C GLY A 60 7.01 14.22 -11.56
N LEU A 61 5.91 13.58 -11.17
CA LEU A 61 4.55 14.09 -11.38
C LEU A 61 4.31 15.40 -10.62
N SER A 62 4.66 15.45 -9.34
CA SER A 62 4.54 16.66 -8.51
C SER A 62 5.30 17.84 -9.12
N ASP A 63 6.54 17.62 -9.55
CA ASP A 63 7.40 18.65 -10.15
C ASP A 63 6.81 19.20 -11.46
N ARG A 64 6.33 18.32 -12.36
CA ARG A 64 5.67 18.74 -13.61
C ARG A 64 4.43 19.59 -13.35
N ARG A 65 3.62 19.21 -12.36
CA ARG A 65 2.40 19.93 -11.98
C ARG A 65 2.71 21.30 -11.37
N GLN A 66 3.78 21.41 -10.57
CA GLN A 66 4.24 22.68 -10.02
C GLN A 66 4.79 23.63 -11.09
N ALA A 67 5.56 23.11 -12.05
CA ALA A 67 6.12 23.88 -13.17
C ALA A 67 5.04 24.38 -14.15
N GLY A 68 3.92 23.66 -14.28
CA GLY A 68 2.77 24.06 -15.10
C GLY A 68 1.90 25.20 -14.52
N GLY A 69 2.33 25.87 -13.45
CA GLY A 69 1.63 27.02 -12.87
C GLY A 69 0.63 26.68 -11.75
N ILE A 70 0.60 25.44 -11.26
CA ILE A 70 -0.19 25.03 -10.08
C ILE A 70 0.58 25.36 -8.78
N THR A 71 1.30 26.48 -8.75
CA THR A 71 2.30 26.75 -7.70
C THR A 71 1.70 27.36 -6.42
N GLU A 72 0.59 28.10 -6.51
CA GLU A 72 -0.09 28.66 -5.32
C GLU A 72 -0.89 27.61 -4.54
N THR A 73 -1.40 26.59 -5.22
CA THR A 73 -2.29 25.57 -4.63
C THR A 73 -1.50 24.50 -3.86
N VAL A 74 -0.31 24.12 -4.35
CA VAL A 74 0.57 23.14 -3.68
C VAL A 74 1.06 23.67 -2.33
N LYS A 75 1.34 24.97 -2.21
CA LYS A 75 1.76 25.59 -0.93
C LYS A 75 0.72 25.49 0.19
N ARG A 76 -0.58 25.33 -0.13
CA ARG A 76 -1.66 25.16 0.87
C ARG A 76 -1.95 23.70 1.23
N ALA A 77 -1.67 22.76 0.32
CA ALA A 77 -1.91 21.33 0.54
C ALA A 77 -0.91 20.66 1.51
N GLY A 78 0.20 21.33 1.85
CA GLY A 78 1.28 20.77 2.68
C GLY A 78 1.01 20.68 4.19
N SER A 79 -0.20 20.98 4.69
CA SER A 79 -0.49 20.96 6.15
C SER A 79 -1.43 19.83 6.61
N ALA A 80 -1.93 19.00 5.68
CA ALA A 80 -2.86 17.91 5.99
C ALA A 80 -2.18 16.53 6.08
N VAL A 81 -0.88 16.47 6.39
CA VAL A 81 -0.21 15.22 6.81
C VAL A 81 -0.71 14.87 8.22
N LEU A 82 -1.99 14.49 8.29
CA LEU A 82 -2.73 14.15 9.49
C LEU A 82 -2.40 12.70 9.88
N GLY A 83 -1.41 12.55 10.75
CA GLY A 83 -1.32 11.42 11.69
C GLY A 83 -0.89 10.05 11.15
N ALA A 84 -0.99 9.75 9.85
CA ALA A 84 -0.69 8.41 9.31
C ALA A 84 0.81 8.04 9.40
N ALA A 85 1.70 9.03 9.33
CA ALA A 85 3.15 8.85 9.46
C ALA A 85 3.60 8.42 10.87
N ALA A 86 2.87 8.83 11.92
CA ALA A 86 3.30 8.58 13.30
C ALA A 86 3.26 7.09 13.68
N GLY A 87 2.40 6.28 13.04
CA GLY A 87 2.33 4.84 13.28
C GLY A 87 3.41 4.02 12.58
N VAL A 88 4.06 4.55 11.54
CA VAL A 88 5.09 3.85 10.75
C VAL A 88 6.45 3.88 11.45
N ILE A 89 6.66 4.82 12.39
CA ILE A 89 7.91 4.92 13.16
C ILE A 89 8.07 3.74 14.14
N ASP A 90 6.98 3.11 14.59
CA ASP A 90 7.03 1.95 15.49
C ASP A 90 7.53 0.65 14.82
N LEU A 91 7.65 0.61 13.48
CA LEU A 91 8.15 -0.55 12.72
C LEU A 91 9.64 -0.87 12.99
N VAL A 92 10.38 0.06 13.61
CA VAL A 92 11.83 -0.07 13.89
C VAL A 92 12.11 -0.77 15.24
N ARG A 93 11.08 -1.27 15.95
CA ARG A 93 11.30 -2.15 17.11
C ARG A 93 11.49 -3.58 16.66
N THR A 94 12.65 -4.16 16.99
CA THR A 94 13.03 -5.54 16.72
C THR A 94 12.21 -6.52 17.55
N GLU A 95 10.94 -6.71 17.20
CA GLU A 95 10.05 -7.63 17.89
C GLU A 95 10.08 -9.07 17.29
N GLY A 96 10.95 -9.31 16.30
CA GLY A 96 11.13 -10.58 15.61
C GLY A 96 10.56 -10.54 14.17
N LEU A 97 11.19 -11.31 13.26
CA LEU A 97 10.85 -11.32 11.84
C LEU A 97 9.34 -11.39 11.53
N PRO A 98 8.52 -12.25 12.17
CA PRO A 98 7.10 -12.36 11.83
C PRO A 98 6.32 -11.07 12.09
N LYS A 99 6.68 -10.33 13.15
CA LYS A 99 6.02 -9.08 13.49
C LYS A 99 6.44 -7.98 12.53
N ASN A 100 7.71 -7.90 12.17
CA ASN A 100 8.19 -6.97 11.14
C ASN A 100 7.47 -7.21 9.80
N LEU A 101 7.27 -8.47 9.38
CA LEU A 101 6.52 -8.78 8.14
C LEU A 101 5.02 -8.45 8.23
N ARG A 102 4.38 -8.58 9.41
CA ARG A 102 3.00 -8.11 9.64
C ARG A 102 2.92 -6.59 9.51
N ASP A 103 3.91 -5.92 10.03
CA ASP A 103 4.07 -4.49 10.07
C ASP A 103 4.28 -3.94 8.65
N ASP A 104 5.14 -4.58 7.85
CA ASP A 104 5.25 -4.36 6.41
C ASP A 104 3.91 -4.57 5.71
N TYR A 105 3.23 -5.70 5.95
CA TYR A 105 1.93 -6.01 5.33
C TYR A 105 0.91 -4.89 5.60
N THR A 106 0.90 -4.34 6.81
CA THR A 106 0.00 -3.25 7.19
C THR A 106 0.35 -1.96 6.44
N ALA A 107 1.64 -1.60 6.36
CA ALA A 107 2.09 -0.42 5.65
C ALA A 107 1.79 -0.50 4.15
N PHE A 108 2.05 -1.64 3.51
CA PHE A 108 1.74 -1.85 2.09
C PHE A 108 0.24 -1.94 1.80
N SER A 109 -0.56 -2.48 2.72
CA SER A 109 -2.03 -2.45 2.61
C SER A 109 -2.56 -1.02 2.68
N LEU A 110 -1.99 -0.19 3.56
CA LEU A 110 -2.31 1.24 3.64
C LEU A 110 -1.92 1.98 2.35
N ALA A 111 -0.74 1.71 1.79
CA ALA A 111 -0.34 2.31 0.53
C ALA A 111 -1.22 1.85 -0.65
N SER A 112 -1.57 0.57 -0.69
CA SER A 112 -2.48 0.01 -1.69
C SER A 112 -3.84 0.73 -1.69
N ILE A 113 -4.47 0.90 -0.52
CA ILE A 113 -5.74 1.62 -0.45
C ILE A 113 -5.58 3.13 -0.71
N GLY A 114 -4.44 3.72 -0.33
CA GLY A 114 -4.09 5.10 -0.68
C GLY A 114 -4.06 5.33 -2.19
N TYR A 115 -3.49 4.39 -2.95
CA TYR A 115 -3.53 4.44 -4.41
C TYR A 115 -4.95 4.25 -4.97
N VAL A 116 -5.79 3.41 -4.38
CA VAL A 116 -7.21 3.30 -4.77
C VAL A 116 -7.93 4.64 -4.58
N MET A 117 -7.70 5.32 -3.45
CA MET A 117 -8.28 6.64 -3.18
C MET A 117 -7.79 7.69 -4.18
N LEU A 118 -6.49 7.70 -4.49
CA LEU A 118 -5.91 8.61 -5.49
C LEU A 118 -6.47 8.32 -6.88
N HIS A 119 -6.55 7.06 -7.30
CA HIS A 119 -7.09 6.64 -8.59
C HIS A 119 -8.56 7.07 -8.74
N THR A 120 -9.36 6.80 -7.71
CA THR A 120 -10.78 7.18 -7.66
C THR A 120 -10.94 8.70 -7.77
N THR A 121 -10.13 9.45 -7.01
CA THR A 121 -10.14 10.92 -7.03
C THR A 121 -9.77 11.46 -8.40
N ALA A 122 -8.71 10.91 -9.01
CA ALA A 122 -8.20 11.33 -10.30
C ALA A 122 -9.21 11.07 -11.42
N LEU A 123 -9.81 9.88 -11.47
CA LEU A 123 -10.88 9.58 -12.44
C LEU A 123 -12.11 10.47 -12.24
N THR A 124 -12.52 10.70 -10.99
CA THR A 124 -13.67 11.56 -10.68
C THR A 124 -13.47 13.00 -11.14
N LEU A 125 -12.21 13.48 -11.15
CA LEU A 125 -11.83 14.84 -11.49
C LEU A 125 -11.22 14.98 -12.90
N ASP A 126 -11.32 13.93 -13.71
CA ASP A 126 -10.84 13.86 -15.10
C ASP A 126 -9.34 14.15 -15.25
N ASP A 127 -8.52 13.62 -14.32
CA ASP A 127 -7.06 13.71 -14.36
C ASP A 127 -6.44 12.35 -14.68
N ARG A 128 -6.34 12.06 -15.98
CA ARG A 128 -5.95 10.76 -16.49
C ARG A 128 -4.50 10.37 -16.18
N GLU A 129 -3.56 11.33 -16.21
CA GLU A 129 -2.15 11.08 -15.90
C GLU A 129 -2.00 10.54 -14.46
N VAL A 130 -2.70 11.16 -13.52
CA VAL A 130 -2.69 10.76 -12.11
C VAL A 130 -3.42 9.42 -11.92
N ALA A 131 -4.53 9.21 -12.63
CA ALA A 131 -5.28 7.98 -12.56
C ALA A 131 -4.43 6.77 -13.02
N GLU A 132 -3.71 6.89 -14.13
CA GLU A 132 -2.85 5.83 -14.65
C GLU A 132 -1.69 5.50 -13.69
N LEU A 133 -1.03 6.52 -13.13
CA LEU A 133 0.01 6.33 -12.11
C LEU A 133 -0.55 5.61 -10.87
N ALA A 134 -1.71 6.05 -10.38
CA ALA A 134 -2.31 5.46 -9.19
C ALA A 134 -2.78 4.03 -9.40
N GLN A 135 -3.28 3.70 -10.60
CA GLN A 135 -3.62 2.32 -10.97
C GLN A 135 -2.39 1.41 -10.94
N GLN A 136 -1.26 1.88 -11.48
CA GLN A 136 0.00 1.13 -11.46
C GLN A 136 0.44 0.86 -10.02
N GLY A 137 0.48 1.89 -9.16
CA GLY A 137 0.82 1.74 -7.74
C GLY A 137 -0.09 0.77 -6.99
N PHE A 138 -1.41 0.83 -7.24
CA PHE A 138 -2.35 -0.13 -6.67
C PHE A 138 -2.06 -1.57 -7.12
N THR A 139 -1.81 -1.76 -8.42
CA THR A 139 -1.52 -3.08 -9.01
C THR A 139 -0.26 -3.69 -8.40
N ASP A 140 0.81 -2.91 -8.30
CA ASP A 140 2.08 -3.36 -7.75
C ASP A 140 1.95 -3.74 -6.26
N TYR A 141 1.23 -2.93 -5.47
CA TYR A 141 1.02 -3.22 -4.05
C TYR A 141 0.00 -4.30 -3.75
N ALA A 142 -0.98 -4.55 -4.61
CA ALA A 142 -1.78 -5.77 -4.51
C ALA A 142 -0.88 -7.03 -4.60
N GLY A 143 0.12 -7.00 -5.49
CA GLY A 143 1.15 -8.04 -5.59
C GLY A 143 2.03 -8.13 -4.34
N THR A 144 2.52 -6.99 -3.83
CA THR A 144 3.37 -6.94 -2.62
C THR A 144 2.66 -7.47 -1.37
N VAL A 145 1.43 -7.03 -1.12
CA VAL A 145 0.59 -7.48 0.00
C VAL A 145 0.41 -9.00 -0.05
N SER A 146 0.14 -9.55 -1.24
CA SER A 146 0.01 -11.00 -1.44
C SER A 146 1.31 -11.75 -1.15
N ARG A 147 2.46 -11.23 -1.60
CA ARG A 147 3.78 -11.82 -1.34
C ARG A 147 4.11 -11.84 0.15
N LEU A 148 3.92 -10.72 0.85
CA LEU A 148 4.17 -10.62 2.30
C LEU A 148 3.30 -11.61 3.08
N GLN A 149 2.01 -11.72 2.73
CA GLN A 149 1.12 -12.69 3.34
C GLN A 149 1.61 -14.14 3.17
N ALA A 150 2.21 -14.48 2.03
CA ALA A 150 2.75 -15.81 1.76
C ALA A 150 4.06 -16.12 2.52
N LEU A 151 4.81 -15.09 2.93
CA LEU A 151 6.07 -15.21 3.70
C LEU A 151 5.82 -15.40 5.20
N ILE A 152 4.80 -14.74 5.76
CA ILE A 152 4.52 -14.72 7.20
C ILE A 152 4.46 -16.13 7.83
N PRO A 153 3.76 -17.15 7.27
CA PRO A 153 3.70 -18.48 7.89
C PRO A 153 5.07 -19.14 8.09
N ALA A 154 5.96 -19.01 7.10
CA ALA A 154 7.32 -19.55 7.18
C ALA A 154 8.16 -18.78 8.21
N ALA A 155 8.00 -17.45 8.27
CA ALA A 155 8.66 -16.62 9.27
C ALA A 155 8.23 -17.00 10.69
N VAL A 156 6.93 -17.22 10.94
CA VAL A 156 6.42 -17.65 12.25
C VAL A 156 7.04 -18.98 12.67
N VAL A 157 7.05 -19.98 11.78
CA VAL A 157 7.65 -21.29 12.03
C VAL A 157 9.15 -21.17 12.33
N GLY A 158 9.88 -20.39 11.54
CA GLY A 158 11.31 -20.14 11.75
C GLY A 158 11.60 -19.44 13.08
N PHE A 159 10.79 -18.44 13.46
CA PHE A 159 10.92 -17.71 14.71
C PHE A 159 10.66 -18.60 15.94
N LEU A 160 9.57 -19.37 15.95
CA LEU A 160 9.28 -20.30 17.06
C LEU A 160 10.37 -21.37 17.23
N LYS A 161 10.98 -21.81 16.12
CA LYS A 161 12.11 -22.75 16.15
C LYS A 161 13.35 -22.12 16.79
N GLN A 162 13.61 -20.84 16.52
CA GLN A 162 14.70 -20.08 17.16
C GLN A 162 14.46 -19.89 18.66
N GLU A 163 13.22 -19.79 19.10
CA GLU A 163 12.83 -19.76 20.52
C GLU A 163 12.96 -21.14 21.21
N GLY A 164 13.38 -22.18 20.49
CA GLY A 164 13.57 -23.53 21.03
C GLY A 164 12.28 -24.31 21.27
N LEU A 165 11.16 -23.85 20.69
CA LEU A 165 9.88 -24.53 20.81
C LEU A 165 9.81 -25.77 19.89
N PRO A 166 9.01 -26.79 20.23
CA PRO A 166 8.76 -27.92 19.36
C PRO A 166 7.87 -27.49 18.18
N VAL A 167 8.46 -27.34 16.99
CA VAL A 167 7.77 -26.85 15.79
C VAL A 167 7.51 -27.98 14.80
N ARG A 168 6.32 -27.96 14.18
CA ARG A 168 5.98 -28.78 13.00
C ARG A 168 6.15 -27.93 11.74
N GLU A 169 7.22 -28.14 10.98
CA GLU A 169 7.53 -27.34 9.78
C GLU A 169 6.63 -27.68 8.58
N ASP A 170 6.08 -28.89 8.55
CA ASP A 170 5.20 -29.42 7.50
C ASP A 170 3.83 -28.73 7.43
N VAL A 171 3.51 -27.86 8.40
CA VAL A 171 2.25 -27.11 8.43
C VAL A 171 2.24 -25.88 7.49
N VAL A 172 3.41 -25.38 7.06
CA VAL A 172 3.47 -24.16 6.23
C VAL A 172 2.65 -24.29 4.93
N PRO A 173 2.77 -25.38 4.15
CA PRO A 173 1.92 -25.57 2.96
C PRO A 173 0.42 -25.66 3.29
N GLN A 174 0.07 -26.22 4.46
CA GLN A 174 -1.33 -26.28 4.90
C GLN A 174 -1.88 -24.87 5.17
N VAL A 175 -1.14 -24.04 5.90
CA VAL A 175 -1.54 -22.66 6.20
C VAL A 175 -1.67 -21.82 4.93
N ARG A 176 -0.74 -21.96 3.98
CA ARG A 176 -0.81 -21.28 2.67
C ARG A 176 -2.07 -21.65 1.90
N ARG A 177 -2.41 -22.94 1.83
CA ARG A 177 -3.68 -23.39 1.20
C ARG A 177 -4.91 -22.81 1.89
N THR A 178 -4.92 -22.73 3.22
CA THR A 178 -6.02 -22.10 3.95
C THR A 178 -6.18 -20.63 3.56
N ILE A 179 -5.08 -19.88 3.47
CA ILE A 179 -5.10 -18.47 3.04
C ILE A 179 -5.68 -18.33 1.63
N GLU A 180 -5.20 -19.14 0.69
CA GLU A 180 -5.67 -19.13 -0.71
C GLU A 180 -7.16 -19.43 -0.81
N GLN A 181 -7.64 -20.46 -0.10
CA GLN A 181 -9.05 -20.86 -0.09
C GLN A 181 -9.95 -19.76 0.47
N VAL A 182 -9.54 -19.10 1.55
CA VAL A 182 -10.30 -17.98 2.13
C VAL A 182 -10.42 -16.85 1.12
N TRP A 183 -9.33 -16.41 0.50
CA TRP A 183 -9.39 -15.32 -0.47
C TRP A 183 -10.22 -15.66 -1.73
N GLN A 184 -10.09 -16.88 -2.26
CA GLN A 184 -10.88 -17.33 -3.40
C GLN A 184 -12.38 -17.37 -3.10
N SER A 185 -12.76 -17.76 -1.87
CA SER A 185 -14.17 -17.77 -1.45
C SER A 185 -14.78 -16.35 -1.37
N GLN A 186 -13.97 -15.35 -1.02
CA GLN A 186 -14.44 -13.97 -0.86
C GLN A 186 -14.44 -13.18 -2.16
N SER A 187 -13.46 -13.39 -3.05
CA SER A 187 -13.41 -12.70 -4.35
C SER A 187 -14.64 -13.00 -5.22
N SER A 188 -15.22 -14.19 -5.09
CA SER A 188 -16.41 -14.61 -5.81
C SER A 188 -17.68 -13.84 -5.42
N GLY A 189 -17.71 -13.17 -4.26
CA GLY A 189 -18.87 -12.44 -3.73
C GLY A 189 -18.73 -10.91 -3.72
N MET A 190 -17.56 -10.36 -4.04
CA MET A 190 -17.20 -8.97 -3.70
C MET A 190 -17.86 -7.88 -4.56
N PHE A 191 -18.36 -8.21 -5.76
CA PHE A 191 -18.93 -7.24 -6.71
C PHE A 191 -20.32 -7.61 -7.26
N GLN A 192 -21.04 -8.56 -6.65
CA GLN A 192 -22.37 -8.97 -7.11
C GLN A 192 -23.51 -7.96 -6.81
N GLY A 193 -23.19 -6.73 -6.37
CA GLY A 193 -24.17 -5.76 -5.85
C GLY A 193 -24.56 -4.58 -6.76
N ASP A 194 -23.94 -4.38 -7.93
CA ASP A 194 -24.02 -3.09 -8.63
C ASP A 194 -24.94 -3.00 -9.86
N GLU A 195 -25.83 -3.98 -10.09
CA GLU A 195 -26.96 -3.78 -11.00
C GLU A 195 -28.25 -3.43 -10.23
N ALA A 196 -28.37 -2.17 -9.81
CA ALA A 196 -29.68 -1.57 -9.58
C ALA A 196 -30.05 -0.73 -10.83
N PRO A 197 -31.20 -0.99 -11.48
CA PRO A 197 -31.60 -0.19 -12.63
C PRO A 197 -31.93 1.22 -12.16
N ALA A 198 -31.28 2.22 -12.75
CA ALA A 198 -31.74 3.60 -12.74
C ALA A 198 -33.04 3.68 -13.56
N GLY A 199 -34.13 3.16 -12.99
CA GLY A 199 -35.42 2.96 -13.64
C GLY A 199 -36.55 3.50 -12.78
N GLY A 200 -36.88 4.77 -13.02
CA GLY A 200 -38.26 5.27 -12.99
C GLY A 200 -38.96 5.41 -11.65
N ARG A 201 -39.17 6.67 -11.23
CA ARG A 201 -40.51 7.13 -10.85
C ARG A 201 -40.75 8.53 -11.40
N GLY A 202 -41.53 8.59 -12.48
CA GLY A 202 -42.44 9.71 -12.68
C GLY A 202 -43.71 9.45 -11.89
N ILE A 203 -44.18 10.46 -11.16
CA ILE A 203 -45.58 10.79 -10.83
C ILE A 203 -45.55 12.32 -10.66
N GLN A 204 -45.93 13.12 -11.68
CA GLN A 204 -47.28 13.62 -11.99
C GLN A 204 -47.98 14.40 -10.87
N ALA A 205 -48.52 15.55 -11.32
CA ALA A 205 -49.47 16.49 -10.73
C ALA A 205 -48.87 17.63 -9.88
#